data_AF-F4RU15-F1
#
_entry.id   AF-F4RU15-F1
#
_cell.length_a   1.000
_cell.length_b   1.000
_cell.length_c   1.000
_cell.angle_alpha   90.00
_cell.angle_beta   90.00
_cell.angle_gamma   90.00
#
_symmetry.space_group_name_H-M   'P 1'
#
loop_
_entity.id
_entity.type
_entity.pdbx_description
1 polymer ?
#
loop_
_entity_poly.entity_id
_entity_poly.type
_entity_poly.pdbx_seq_one_letter_code
_entity_poly.pdbx_strand_id
1 'polypeptide(L)'
;MYADLNIPWPTTHLIHLFNQQQQQQQQSSKKGKSKSNQNQSNIKETLNIWKGIEPNEKQKLRERVECAIKLGYSVIAFNLIIPQNLDPILLSSYFPFHSNEPPFPDLDPRTSTKVFKNGYHHTVLQLSRLTMVMDESVASGGKGVFGFSTSQTSYLSKYSLLSAMPLDAGSFSHACLSLSPPTASGIDIITLDLSSAPKLPFQMSLSTVSKALENNVGFEICYSPTTSSKPIKTTYSAYTFPCASVSSSNHPNHHPVLRNFSACAKDLIRVTNRGKGLIISSGALNWNELRSADDLANFANVLGLSQDSARRTLTSHPKSIVSKAISTRQTHKGVISNPVLITITTQETQETEEKTEDQKTEDQNDPSSSIPNSLKRLNPPSPSPPLTKSIHPDPTPNQPNQTPNDRPNKKQKKETRSKLNL
;
A
#
# COMPACT_ATOMS: atom_id res chain seq x y z
N MET A 1 9.26 6.18 -15.68
CA MET A 1 8.32 5.53 -14.75
C MET A 1 7.69 6.61 -13.90
N TYR A 2 6.48 7.03 -14.26
CA TYR A 2 5.65 7.93 -13.46
C TYR A 2 4.58 7.12 -12.74
N ALA A 3 4.19 7.54 -11.53
CA ALA A 3 3.20 6.86 -10.71
C ALA A 3 2.17 7.84 -10.14
N ASP A 4 0.90 7.44 -10.12
CA ASP A 4 -0.16 8.13 -9.37
C ASP A 4 -0.76 7.18 -8.33
N LEU A 5 -0.42 7.39 -7.07
CA LEU A 5 -0.78 6.47 -5.99
C LEU A 5 -2.17 6.76 -5.37
N ASN A 6 -2.99 7.62 -5.99
CA ASN A 6 -4.29 8.03 -5.44
C ASN A 6 -5.37 8.18 -6.53
N ILE A 7 -5.79 7.07 -7.14
CA ILE A 7 -7.03 7.02 -7.93
C ILE A 7 -8.17 6.58 -7.00
N PRO A 8 -9.15 7.44 -6.63
CA PRO A 8 -10.20 7.07 -5.69
C PRO A 8 -11.08 5.92 -6.19
N TRP A 9 -11.19 4.86 -5.36
CA TRP A 9 -12.10 3.73 -5.58
C TRP A 9 -13.55 4.12 -5.26
N PRO A 10 -14.57 3.64 -5.99
CA PRO A 10 -15.98 3.92 -5.68
C PRO A 10 -16.40 3.37 -4.31
N THR A 11 -17.02 4.20 -3.47
CA THR A 11 -17.48 3.85 -2.11
C THR A 11 -18.99 3.95 -1.91
N THR A 12 -19.73 4.45 -2.92
CA THR A 12 -21.20 4.54 -2.98
C THR A 12 -21.90 3.28 -2.47
N HIS A 13 -21.54 2.14 -3.05
CA HIS A 13 -22.08 0.83 -2.70
C HIS A 13 -21.73 0.37 -1.28
N LEU A 14 -20.67 0.90 -0.64
CA LEU A 14 -20.23 0.49 0.70
C LEU A 14 -20.96 1.23 1.85
N ILE A 15 -21.67 2.32 1.55
CA ILE A 15 -22.35 3.17 2.56
C ILE A 15 -23.31 2.35 3.44
N HIS A 16 -23.96 1.32 2.87
CA HIS A 16 -24.88 0.46 3.62
C HIS A 16 -24.18 -0.36 4.72
N LEU A 17 -22.95 -0.85 4.49
CA LEU A 17 -22.18 -1.64 5.48
C LEU A 17 -21.89 -0.80 6.73
N PHE A 18 -21.52 0.45 6.50
CA PHE A 18 -21.24 1.41 7.56
C PHE A 18 -22.50 1.73 8.39
N ASN A 19 -23.64 1.94 7.72
CA ASN A 19 -24.93 2.15 8.39
C ASN A 19 -25.37 0.92 9.22
N GLN A 20 -25.12 -0.31 8.74
CA GLN A 20 -25.43 -1.54 9.49
C GLN A 20 -24.63 -1.65 10.79
N GLN A 21 -23.33 -1.30 10.78
CA GLN A 21 -22.52 -1.33 12.01
C GLN A 21 -23.01 -0.31 13.05
N GLN A 22 -23.41 0.90 12.64
CA GLN A 22 -23.98 1.87 13.56
C GLN A 22 -25.25 1.36 14.26
N GLN A 23 -26.14 0.69 13.52
CA GLN A 23 -27.37 0.12 14.08
C GLN A 23 -27.06 -0.98 15.11
N GLN A 24 -26.08 -1.84 14.86
CA GLN A 24 -25.66 -2.89 15.80
C GLN A 24 -25.07 -2.29 17.09
N GLN A 25 -24.23 -1.26 16.98
CA GLN A 25 -23.67 -0.56 18.14
C GLN A 25 -24.77 0.08 18.99
N GLN A 26 -25.74 0.76 18.37
CA GLN A 26 -26.88 1.35 19.09
C GLN A 26 -27.76 0.31 19.79
N GLN A 27 -28.05 -0.84 19.16
CA GLN A 27 -28.86 -1.89 19.79
C GLN A 27 -28.15 -2.57 20.97
N SER A 28 -26.82 -2.72 20.92
CA SER A 28 -26.04 -3.30 22.02
C SER A 28 -26.07 -2.47 23.32
N SER A 29 -26.39 -1.18 23.24
CA SER A 29 -26.58 -0.31 24.41
C SER A 29 -27.89 -0.55 25.18
N LYS A 30 -28.87 -1.25 24.59
CA LYS A 30 -30.22 -1.47 25.16
C LYS A 30 -30.52 -2.91 25.58
N LYS A 31 -29.63 -3.88 25.35
CA LYS A 31 -29.79 -5.26 25.84
C LYS A 31 -28.52 -5.75 26.54
N GLY A 32 -28.68 -6.13 27.80
CA GLY A 32 -27.62 -6.75 28.59
C GLY A 32 -27.11 -8.06 27.96
N LYS A 33 -25.84 -8.37 28.21
CA LYS A 33 -25.06 -9.51 27.69
C LYS A 33 -25.88 -10.78 27.39
N SER A 34 -26.22 -10.99 26.12
CA SER A 34 -26.40 -12.32 25.55
C SER A 34 -25.13 -12.67 24.74
N LYS A 35 -24.51 -13.82 25.02
CA LYS A 35 -23.40 -14.33 24.21
C LYS A 35 -23.94 -14.70 22.83
N SER A 36 -23.54 -13.97 21.78
CA SER A 36 -23.77 -14.40 20.41
C SER A 36 -22.76 -15.50 20.05
N ASN A 37 -23.25 -16.72 19.80
CA ASN A 37 -22.43 -17.75 19.18
C ASN A 37 -21.99 -17.28 17.78
N GLN A 38 -20.69 -17.23 17.55
CA GLN A 38 -20.15 -17.07 16.20
C GLN A 38 -20.27 -18.40 15.45
N ASN A 39 -21.42 -18.63 14.82
CA ASN A 39 -21.49 -19.60 13.73
C ASN A 39 -20.72 -19.04 12.54
N GLN A 40 -19.42 -19.37 12.46
CA GLN A 40 -18.64 -19.20 11.24
C GLN A 40 -19.15 -20.21 10.20
N SER A 41 -20.18 -19.82 9.44
CA SER A 41 -20.53 -20.52 8.21
C SER A 41 -19.37 -20.35 7.23
N ASN A 42 -18.69 -21.46 6.93
CA ASN A 42 -17.44 -21.49 6.18
C ASN A 42 -17.70 -21.37 4.65
N ILE A 43 -18.48 -20.36 4.27
CA ILE A 43 -18.69 -19.98 2.88
C ILE A 43 -17.41 -19.29 2.42
N LYS A 44 -16.69 -19.91 1.48
CA LYS A 44 -15.68 -19.21 0.68
C LYS A 44 -16.40 -18.20 -0.20
N GLU A 45 -16.74 -17.02 0.35
CA GLU A 45 -17.19 -15.90 -0.49
C GLU A 45 -16.09 -15.62 -1.51
N THR A 46 -16.39 -15.82 -2.78
CA THR A 46 -15.51 -15.45 -3.89
C THR A 46 -15.44 -13.94 -3.94
N LEU A 47 -14.20 -13.41 -4.02
CA LEU A 47 -13.96 -11.97 -4.08
C LEU A 47 -14.66 -11.40 -5.32
N ASN A 48 -15.59 -10.46 -5.14
CA ASN A 48 -16.24 -9.78 -6.25
C ASN A 48 -16.13 -8.27 -6.04
N ILE A 49 -15.02 -7.72 -6.55
CA ILE A 49 -14.69 -6.29 -6.45
C ILE A 49 -15.70 -5.37 -7.14
N TRP A 50 -16.59 -5.90 -7.97
CA TRP A 50 -17.65 -5.14 -8.66
C TRP A 50 -19.03 -5.32 -8.02
N LYS A 51 -19.16 -6.07 -6.92
CA LYS A 51 -20.42 -6.34 -6.21
C LYS A 51 -21.06 -5.04 -5.73
N GLY A 52 -22.15 -4.63 -6.36
CA GLY A 52 -22.91 -3.41 -6.03
C GLY A 52 -22.35 -2.11 -6.65
N ILE A 53 -21.26 -2.16 -7.42
CA ILE A 53 -20.76 -0.98 -8.14
C ILE A 53 -21.58 -0.79 -9.42
N GLU A 54 -22.13 0.42 -9.61
CA GLU A 54 -22.90 0.76 -10.81
C GLU A 54 -22.04 0.69 -12.10
N PRO A 55 -22.56 0.19 -13.24
CA PRO A 55 -21.81 0.09 -14.49
C PRO A 55 -21.22 1.44 -14.95
N ASN A 56 -21.92 2.54 -14.69
CA ASN A 56 -21.46 3.91 -14.96
C ASN A 56 -20.24 4.30 -14.10
N GLU A 57 -20.21 3.93 -12.83
CA GLU A 57 -19.06 4.20 -11.96
C GLU A 57 -17.83 3.37 -12.37
N LYS A 58 -18.06 2.11 -12.75
CA LYS A 58 -17.01 1.24 -13.35
C LYS A 58 -16.44 1.84 -14.64
N GLN A 59 -17.30 2.35 -15.52
CA GLN A 59 -16.88 2.99 -16.77
C GLN A 59 -16.06 4.27 -16.51
N LYS A 60 -16.52 5.16 -15.63
CA LYS A 60 -15.75 6.36 -15.21
C LYS A 60 -14.42 6.03 -14.56
N LEU A 61 -14.34 4.92 -13.81
CA LEU A 61 -13.07 4.43 -13.27
C LEU A 61 -12.15 3.95 -14.39
N ARG A 62 -12.68 3.23 -15.39
CA ARG A 62 -11.90 2.80 -16.57
C ARG A 62 -11.36 3.99 -17.36
N GLU A 63 -12.18 5.02 -17.61
CA GLU A 63 -11.76 6.25 -18.30
C GLU A 63 -10.59 6.94 -17.60
N ARG A 64 -10.57 6.98 -16.25
CA ARG A 64 -9.43 7.49 -15.48
C ARG A 64 -8.16 6.67 -15.71
N VAL A 65 -8.26 5.34 -15.78
CA VAL A 65 -7.11 4.45 -16.05
C VAL A 65 -6.57 4.66 -17.47
N GLU A 66 -7.45 4.68 -18.47
CA GLU A 66 -7.06 4.92 -19.87
C GLU A 66 -6.49 6.33 -20.09
N CYS A 67 -6.99 7.34 -19.36
CA CYS A 67 -6.42 8.69 -19.34
C CYS A 67 -5.02 8.70 -18.69
N ALA A 68 -4.84 8.03 -17.55
CA ALA A 68 -3.53 7.93 -16.90
C ALA A 68 -2.47 7.27 -17.81
N ILE A 69 -2.85 6.20 -18.54
CA ILE A 69 -1.99 5.58 -19.57
C ILE A 69 -1.59 6.61 -20.65
N LYS A 70 -2.55 7.35 -21.20
CA LYS A 70 -2.30 8.40 -22.22
C LYS A 70 -1.41 9.54 -21.71
N LEU A 71 -1.47 9.85 -20.40
CA LEU A 71 -0.62 10.84 -19.73
C LEU A 71 0.78 10.30 -19.35
N GLY A 72 1.10 9.06 -19.69
CA GLY A 72 2.43 8.45 -19.46
C GLY A 72 2.64 7.83 -18.08
N TYR A 73 1.57 7.60 -17.31
CA TYR A 73 1.67 6.88 -16.04
C TYR A 73 1.88 5.38 -16.26
N SER A 74 2.86 4.84 -15.53
CA SER A 74 3.26 3.42 -15.59
C SER A 74 2.76 2.60 -14.40
N VAL A 75 2.37 3.26 -13.30
CA VAL A 75 1.79 2.65 -12.11
C VAL A 75 0.66 3.53 -11.61
N ILE A 76 -0.46 2.91 -11.23
CA ILE A 76 -1.53 3.57 -10.48
C ILE A 76 -1.88 2.77 -9.24
N ALA A 77 -2.33 3.44 -8.18
CA ALA A 77 -2.95 2.76 -7.04
C ALA A 77 -4.40 3.22 -6.85
N PHE A 78 -5.31 2.24 -6.82
CA PHE A 78 -6.69 2.47 -6.45
C PHE A 78 -6.78 2.63 -4.93
N ASN A 79 -7.19 3.81 -4.48
CA ASN A 79 -7.23 4.18 -3.08
C ASN A 79 -8.65 4.03 -2.51
N LEU A 80 -8.82 3.09 -1.59
CA LEU A 80 -10.02 2.97 -0.75
C LEU A 80 -9.78 3.73 0.56
N ILE A 81 -10.55 4.79 0.79
CA ILE A 81 -10.47 5.59 2.00
C ILE A 81 -11.57 5.12 2.98
N ILE A 82 -11.19 4.68 4.17
CA ILE A 82 -12.11 4.11 5.17
C ILE A 82 -12.24 4.99 6.44
N PRO A 83 -13.45 5.12 7.01
CA PRO A 83 -13.66 5.69 8.34
C PRO A 83 -13.18 4.74 9.45
N GLN A 84 -13.03 5.26 10.66
CA GLN A 84 -12.37 4.60 11.81
C GLN A 84 -13.21 3.48 12.43
N ASN A 85 -14.52 3.69 12.45
CA ASN A 85 -15.48 2.79 13.08
C ASN A 85 -15.86 1.60 12.17
N LEU A 86 -15.34 1.56 10.94
CA LEU A 86 -15.62 0.51 9.99
C LEU A 86 -14.65 -0.66 10.18
N ASP A 87 -15.17 -1.85 10.46
CA ASP A 87 -14.34 -3.05 10.54
C ASP A 87 -13.79 -3.39 9.14
N PRO A 88 -12.46 -3.36 8.93
CA PRO A 88 -11.90 -3.66 7.62
C PRO A 88 -12.17 -5.09 7.17
N ILE A 89 -12.42 -6.04 8.09
CA ILE A 89 -12.75 -7.42 7.74
C ILE A 89 -14.01 -7.49 6.85
N LEU A 90 -15.02 -6.63 7.11
CA LEU A 90 -16.26 -6.56 6.32
C LEU A 90 -16.05 -6.12 4.87
N LEU A 91 -14.91 -5.48 4.57
CA LEU A 91 -14.56 -5.05 3.22
C LEU A 91 -13.91 -6.18 2.40
N SER A 92 -13.53 -7.30 3.02
CA SER A 92 -12.76 -8.38 2.39
C SER A 92 -13.39 -8.95 1.11
N SER A 93 -14.72 -8.88 0.97
CA SER A 93 -15.46 -9.40 -0.21
C SER A 93 -15.56 -8.38 -1.35
N TYR A 94 -15.16 -7.12 -1.11
CA TYR A 94 -15.23 -5.99 -2.04
C TYR A 94 -13.85 -5.42 -2.42
N PHE A 95 -12.89 -5.38 -1.48
CA PHE A 95 -11.55 -4.83 -1.70
C PHE A 95 -10.57 -5.34 -0.61
N PRO A 96 -9.27 -5.62 -0.91
CA PRO A 96 -8.55 -5.34 -2.15
C PRO A 96 -8.62 -6.49 -3.18
N PHE A 97 -8.35 -6.16 -4.44
CA PHE A 97 -8.13 -7.15 -5.50
C PHE A 97 -6.78 -7.87 -5.38
N HIS A 98 -6.70 -9.09 -5.92
CA HIS A 98 -5.45 -9.85 -6.01
C HIS A 98 -4.53 -9.32 -7.11
N SER A 99 -3.21 -9.45 -6.92
CA SER A 99 -2.21 -8.99 -7.91
C SER A 99 -2.32 -9.66 -9.29
N ASN A 100 -2.94 -10.85 -9.35
CA ASN A 100 -3.15 -11.60 -10.59
C ASN A 100 -4.52 -11.30 -11.24
N GLU A 101 -5.40 -10.59 -10.53
CA GLU A 101 -6.77 -10.26 -10.94
C GLU A 101 -7.04 -8.76 -10.72
N PRO A 102 -6.30 -7.87 -11.42
CA PRO A 102 -6.49 -6.43 -11.29
C PRO A 102 -7.86 -6.00 -11.85
N PRO A 103 -8.41 -4.82 -11.45
CA PRO A 103 -9.74 -4.37 -11.86
C PRO A 103 -9.96 -4.33 -13.38
N PHE A 104 -8.93 -3.98 -14.14
CA PHE A 104 -8.95 -4.01 -15.61
C PHE A 104 -7.79 -4.87 -16.15
N PRO A 105 -7.96 -6.21 -16.28
CA PRO A 105 -6.89 -7.12 -16.69
C PRO A 105 -6.32 -6.83 -18.08
N ASP A 106 -7.13 -6.27 -18.98
CA ASP A 106 -6.70 -5.92 -20.33
C ASP A 106 -5.81 -4.66 -20.38
N LEU A 107 -5.72 -3.93 -19.26
CA LEU A 107 -4.90 -2.72 -19.07
C LEU A 107 -3.74 -2.91 -18.08
N ASP A 108 -3.53 -4.10 -17.50
CA ASP A 108 -2.41 -4.38 -16.59
C ASP A 108 -1.27 -5.14 -17.30
N PRO A 109 0.02 -4.77 -17.11
CA PRO A 109 1.14 -5.45 -17.77
C PRO A 109 1.34 -6.91 -17.33
N ARG A 110 0.73 -7.36 -16.21
CA ARG A 110 0.84 -8.75 -15.72
C ARG A 110 -0.15 -9.71 -16.41
N THR A 111 -1.28 -9.19 -16.89
CA THR A 111 -2.41 -9.99 -17.39
C THR A 111 -2.79 -9.67 -18.83
N SER A 112 -2.41 -8.51 -19.36
CA SER A 112 -2.72 -8.12 -20.73
C SER A 112 -1.77 -8.78 -21.72
N THR A 113 -2.33 -9.51 -22.67
CA THR A 113 -1.62 -10.10 -23.82
C THR A 113 -1.38 -9.09 -24.95
N LYS A 114 -1.83 -7.84 -24.79
CA LYS A 114 -1.68 -6.77 -25.79
C LYS A 114 -0.22 -6.31 -25.86
N VAL A 115 0.53 -6.87 -26.80
CA VAL A 115 1.89 -6.43 -27.16
C VAL A 115 1.89 -4.94 -27.54
N PHE A 116 3.01 -4.26 -27.26
CA PHE A 116 3.28 -2.88 -27.69
C PHE A 116 2.91 -2.64 -29.15
N LYS A 117 1.81 -1.91 -29.39
CA LYS A 117 1.47 -1.35 -30.69
C LYS A 117 1.87 0.12 -30.72
N ASN A 118 2.50 0.54 -31.81
CA ASN A 118 2.86 1.93 -32.11
C ASN A 118 3.76 2.62 -31.06
N GLY A 119 4.57 1.88 -30.29
CA GLY A 119 5.56 2.43 -29.35
C GLY A 119 5.00 3.00 -28.03
N TYR A 120 3.68 3.01 -27.83
CA TYR A 120 3.07 3.42 -26.57
C TYR A 120 2.84 2.23 -25.64
N HIS A 121 3.07 2.42 -24.34
CA HIS A 121 2.55 1.51 -23.33
C HIS A 121 1.02 1.64 -23.33
N HIS A 122 0.29 0.55 -23.55
CA HIS A 122 -1.17 0.49 -23.38
C HIS A 122 -1.58 -0.16 -22.04
N THR A 123 -0.62 -0.28 -21.13
CA THR A 123 -0.78 -0.95 -19.85
C THR A 123 -0.20 -0.11 -18.71
N VAL A 124 -0.79 -0.24 -17.53
CA VAL A 124 -0.41 0.42 -16.29
C VAL A 124 -0.53 -0.58 -15.14
N LEU A 125 0.49 -0.64 -14.27
CA LEU A 125 0.45 -1.53 -13.13
C LEU A 125 -0.61 -1.05 -12.13
N GLN A 126 -1.60 -1.89 -11.86
CA GLN A 126 -2.71 -1.59 -10.94
C GLN A 126 -2.41 -2.11 -9.54
N LEU A 127 -2.32 -1.19 -8.57
CA LEU A 127 -2.06 -1.48 -7.15
C LEU A 127 -3.29 -1.19 -6.28
N SER A 128 -3.42 -1.91 -5.17
CA SER A 128 -4.46 -1.70 -4.15
C SER A 128 -3.92 -0.87 -2.98
N ARG A 129 -4.59 0.23 -2.63
CA ARG A 129 -4.22 1.10 -1.50
C ARG A 129 -5.37 1.23 -0.51
N LEU A 130 -5.05 1.12 0.78
CA LEU A 130 -5.94 1.50 1.87
C LEU A 130 -5.49 2.84 2.45
N THR A 131 -6.41 3.78 2.64
CA THR A 131 -6.18 4.96 3.47
C THR A 131 -7.16 4.97 4.62
N MET A 132 -6.67 5.00 5.86
CA MET A 132 -7.52 5.10 7.04
C MET A 132 -7.52 6.54 7.57
N VAL A 133 -8.71 7.12 7.75
CA VAL A 133 -8.86 8.38 8.50
C VAL A 133 -8.46 8.12 9.95
N MET A 134 -7.66 8.96 10.59
CA MET A 134 -7.18 8.72 11.96
C MET A 134 -7.37 9.92 12.88
N ASP A 135 -7.77 9.63 14.12
CA ASP A 135 -7.81 10.59 15.23
C ASP A 135 -7.08 10.02 16.47
N GLU A 136 -7.05 10.79 17.56
CA GLU A 136 -6.44 10.38 18.83
C GLU A 136 -7.08 9.10 19.44
N SER A 137 -8.35 8.80 19.14
CA SER A 137 -9.02 7.57 19.60
C SER A 137 -8.50 6.31 18.88
N VAL A 138 -8.09 6.45 17.61
CA VAL A 138 -7.39 5.39 16.85
C VAL A 138 -5.97 5.22 17.38
N ALA A 139 -5.25 6.32 17.62
CA ALA A 139 -3.89 6.29 18.14
C ALA A 139 -3.78 5.64 19.53
N SER A 140 -4.83 5.75 20.34
CA SER A 140 -4.92 5.18 21.68
C SER A 140 -5.50 3.75 21.73
N GLY A 141 -5.93 3.18 20.59
CA GLY A 141 -6.39 1.80 20.51
C GLY A 141 -7.72 1.53 21.24
N GLY A 142 -8.66 2.47 21.16
CA GLY A 142 -9.97 2.37 21.82
C GLY A 142 -10.78 1.12 21.44
N LYS A 143 -11.65 0.65 22.33
CA LYS A 143 -12.54 -0.49 22.05
C LYS A 143 -13.49 -0.16 20.91
N GLY A 144 -13.49 -0.99 19.85
CA GLY A 144 -14.31 -0.77 18.66
C GLY A 144 -13.70 0.19 17.64
N VAL A 145 -12.46 0.64 17.85
CA VAL A 145 -11.71 1.42 16.88
C VAL A 145 -10.78 0.49 16.11
N PHE A 146 -10.85 0.53 14.78
CA PHE A 146 -10.02 -0.29 13.91
C PHE A 146 -8.80 0.53 13.45
N GLY A 147 -7.63 -0.11 13.37
CA GLY A 147 -6.35 0.58 13.23
C GLY A 147 -5.25 -0.33 12.70
N PHE A 148 -4.09 0.26 12.42
CA PHE A 148 -2.89 -0.45 11.93
C PHE A 148 -2.23 -1.29 13.04
N SER A 149 -2.89 -2.38 13.43
CA SER A 149 -2.47 -3.27 14.52
C SER A 149 -1.97 -4.62 14.01
N THR A 150 -1.17 -5.31 14.83
CA THR A 150 -0.68 -6.66 14.53
C THR A 150 -1.83 -7.67 14.36
N SER A 151 -2.95 -7.49 15.07
CA SER A 151 -4.12 -8.38 14.95
C SER A 151 -4.83 -8.28 13.59
N GLN A 152 -4.65 -7.19 12.86
CA GLN A 152 -5.22 -6.99 11.51
C GLN A 152 -4.24 -7.32 10.37
N THR A 153 -3.02 -7.77 10.68
CA THR A 153 -1.95 -8.02 9.68
C THR A 153 -2.41 -8.93 8.52
N SER A 154 -3.23 -9.95 8.78
CA SER A 154 -3.73 -10.91 7.77
C SER A 154 -4.67 -10.28 6.73
N TYR A 155 -5.30 -9.15 7.06
CA TYR A 155 -6.08 -8.34 6.14
C TYR A 155 -5.22 -7.24 5.51
N LEU A 156 -4.44 -6.53 6.34
CA LEU A 156 -3.59 -5.41 5.91
C LEU A 156 -2.50 -5.82 4.91
N SER A 157 -1.97 -7.05 5.00
CA SER A 157 -0.96 -7.58 4.05
C SER A 157 -1.52 -7.87 2.65
N LYS A 158 -2.85 -7.91 2.47
CA LYS A 158 -3.50 -8.07 1.15
C LYS A 158 -3.42 -6.81 0.30
N TYR A 159 -3.19 -5.65 0.91
CA TYR A 159 -3.04 -4.38 0.22
C TYR A 159 -1.62 -4.20 -0.31
N SER A 160 -1.50 -3.55 -1.46
CA SER A 160 -0.19 -3.17 -2.03
C SER A 160 0.44 -2.01 -1.26
N LEU A 161 -0.38 -1.06 -0.78
CA LEU A 161 0.02 0.13 -0.04
C LEU A 161 -0.93 0.40 1.14
N LEU A 162 -0.39 0.85 2.27
CA LEU A 162 -1.17 1.35 3.39
C LEU A 162 -0.88 2.84 3.66
N SER A 163 -1.90 3.58 4.06
CA SER A 163 -1.82 5.02 4.27
C SER A 163 -2.62 5.47 5.49
N ALA A 164 -2.07 6.40 6.25
CA ALA A 164 -2.78 7.09 7.32
C ALA A 164 -3.17 8.50 6.87
N MET A 165 -4.34 8.98 7.30
CA MET A 165 -4.77 10.37 7.13
C MET A 165 -5.14 10.95 8.50
N PRO A 166 -4.15 11.48 9.25
CA PRO A 166 -4.36 12.01 10.59
C PRO A 166 -5.11 13.35 10.55
N LEU A 167 -6.03 13.53 11.51
CA LEU A 167 -6.85 14.73 11.66
C LEU A 167 -6.36 15.67 12.79
N ASP A 168 -5.45 15.20 13.65
CA ASP A 168 -4.98 15.91 14.84
C ASP A 168 -3.49 15.64 15.14
N ALA A 169 -2.94 16.31 16.16
CA ALA A 169 -1.52 16.21 16.51
C ALA A 169 -1.10 14.85 17.07
N GLY A 170 -1.98 14.19 17.84
CA GLY A 170 -1.77 12.87 18.42
C GLY A 170 -1.77 11.78 17.36
N SER A 171 -2.78 11.77 16.48
CA SER A 171 -2.83 10.85 15.34
C SER A 171 -1.66 11.06 14.36
N PHE A 172 -1.26 12.30 14.10
CA PHE A 172 -0.09 12.60 13.27
C PHE A 172 1.22 12.08 13.89
N SER A 173 1.41 12.30 15.20
CA SER A 173 2.58 11.80 15.93
C SER A 173 2.63 10.27 15.92
N HIS A 174 1.50 9.60 16.19
CA HIS A 174 1.37 8.15 16.16
C HIS A 174 1.66 7.57 14.76
N ALA A 175 1.12 8.17 13.69
CA ALA A 175 1.44 7.78 12.32
C ALA A 175 2.94 7.88 12.01
N CYS A 176 3.58 8.98 12.44
CA CYS A 176 5.00 9.21 12.21
C CYS A 176 5.94 8.30 13.04
N LEU A 177 5.57 7.95 14.27
CA LEU A 177 6.45 7.26 15.23
C LEU A 177 6.15 5.76 15.37
N SER A 178 4.88 5.39 15.50
CA SER A 178 4.45 4.02 15.80
C SER A 178 4.13 3.22 14.55
N LEU A 179 3.56 3.86 13.51
CA LEU A 179 3.12 3.17 12.30
C LEU A 179 4.13 3.21 11.15
N SER A 180 5.07 4.16 11.18
CA SER A 180 6.09 4.28 10.13
C SER A 180 7.12 3.14 10.03
N PRO A 181 7.46 2.35 11.08
CA PRO A 181 8.45 1.28 10.97
C PRO A 181 8.08 0.23 9.89
N PRO A 182 9.07 -0.30 9.14
CA PRO A 182 8.86 -1.19 8.00
C PRO A 182 8.40 -2.59 8.45
N THR A 183 7.10 -2.71 8.74
CA THR A 183 6.43 -3.92 9.21
C THR A 183 5.27 -4.27 8.28
N ALA A 184 4.74 -5.50 8.38
CA ALA A 184 3.64 -5.97 7.52
C ALA A 184 2.30 -5.23 7.73
N SER A 185 2.15 -4.48 8.84
CA SER A 185 1.00 -3.61 9.14
C SER A 185 1.34 -2.11 9.16
N GLY A 186 2.62 -1.74 9.10
CA GLY A 186 3.07 -0.34 9.07
C GLY A 186 2.61 0.41 7.81
N ILE A 187 2.61 1.74 7.87
CA ILE A 187 2.14 2.60 6.78
C ILE A 187 3.26 2.99 5.80
N ASP A 188 2.86 3.26 4.56
CA ASP A 188 3.73 3.67 3.46
C ASP A 188 3.61 5.16 3.14
N ILE A 189 2.41 5.73 3.35
CA ILE A 189 2.06 7.11 2.99
C ILE A 189 1.29 7.78 4.14
N ILE A 190 1.59 9.05 4.42
CA ILE A 190 0.80 9.96 5.25
C ILE A 190 0.12 10.97 4.31
N THR A 191 -1.21 10.94 4.28
CA THR A 191 -2.05 11.86 3.49
C THR A 191 -2.53 13.00 4.38
N LEU A 192 -2.51 14.22 3.85
CA LEU A 192 -2.97 15.42 4.55
C LEU A 192 -3.97 16.17 3.65
N ASP A 193 -5.08 16.63 4.22
CA ASP A 193 -5.96 17.59 3.53
C ASP A 193 -5.38 19.00 3.65
N LEU A 194 -4.71 19.43 2.58
CA LEU A 194 -4.09 20.75 2.47
C LEU A 194 -5.09 21.83 2.06
N SER A 195 -6.29 21.45 1.61
CA SER A 195 -7.23 22.30 0.86
C SER A 195 -8.35 22.88 1.73
N SER A 196 -8.82 22.13 2.73
CA SER A 196 -9.98 22.52 3.54
C SER A 196 -9.78 23.78 4.40
N ALA A 197 -8.54 24.09 4.80
CA ALA A 197 -8.24 25.17 5.74
C ALA A 197 -6.90 25.86 5.42
N PRO A 198 -6.72 27.15 5.78
CA PRO A 198 -5.49 27.92 5.50
C PRO A 198 -4.27 27.46 6.29
N LYS A 199 -4.48 26.62 7.31
CA LYS A 199 -3.47 25.88 8.08
C LYS A 199 -4.06 24.52 8.44
N LEU A 200 -3.21 23.52 8.60
CA LEU A 200 -3.61 22.24 9.19
C LEU A 200 -4.09 22.46 10.64
N PRO A 201 -5.02 21.62 11.15
CA PRO A 201 -5.52 21.72 12.52
C PRO A 201 -4.48 21.39 13.60
N PHE A 202 -3.29 20.91 13.20
CA PHE A 202 -2.15 20.61 14.06
C PHE A 202 -0.83 21.12 13.44
N GLN A 203 0.20 21.25 14.27
CA GLN A 203 1.54 21.57 13.81
C GLN A 203 2.34 20.29 13.52
N MET A 204 3.02 20.26 12.38
CA MET A 204 3.92 19.16 12.01
C MET A 204 5.29 19.36 12.67
N SER A 205 5.63 18.53 13.66
CA SER A 205 6.96 18.57 14.28
C SER A 205 8.03 18.03 13.33
N LEU A 206 9.15 18.75 13.20
CA LEU A 206 10.27 18.32 12.37
C LEU A 206 10.87 16.99 12.83
N SER A 207 10.87 16.69 14.13
CA SER A 207 11.39 15.42 14.65
C SER A 207 10.51 14.23 14.25
N THR A 208 9.19 14.36 14.32
CA THR A 208 8.26 13.30 13.92
C THR A 208 8.30 13.07 12.41
N VAL A 209 8.29 14.16 11.61
CA VAL A 209 8.46 14.09 10.15
C VAL A 209 9.79 13.43 9.77
N SER A 210 10.89 13.83 10.41
CA SER A 210 12.21 13.22 10.16
C SER A 210 12.19 11.72 10.43
N LYS A 211 11.52 11.26 11.50
CA LYS A 211 11.44 9.84 11.82
C LYS A 211 10.63 9.04 10.80
N ALA A 212 9.54 9.59 10.30
CA ALA A 212 8.78 8.99 9.20
C ALA A 212 9.61 8.89 7.91
N LEU A 213 10.40 9.94 7.60
CA LEU A 213 11.30 9.98 6.43
C LEU A 213 12.50 9.03 6.56
N GLU A 214 13.01 8.75 7.76
CA GLU A 214 14.01 7.70 8.01
C GLU A 214 13.46 6.32 7.67
N ASN A 215 12.21 6.04 8.07
CA ASN A 215 11.51 4.78 7.78
C ASN A 215 10.93 4.73 6.34
N ASN A 216 11.30 5.68 5.49
CA ASN A 216 10.87 5.80 4.09
C ASN A 216 9.33 5.78 3.95
N VAL A 217 8.63 6.52 4.81
CA VAL A 217 7.21 6.86 4.66
C VAL A 217 7.09 8.14 3.85
N GLY A 218 6.23 8.14 2.85
CA GLY A 218 5.97 9.30 2.01
C GLY A 218 4.96 10.27 2.62
N PHE A 219 5.09 11.55 2.31
CA PHE A 219 4.07 12.56 2.59
C PHE A 219 3.38 12.95 1.29
N GLU A 220 2.05 12.88 1.26
CA GLU A 220 1.28 13.05 0.03
C GLU A 220 0.66 14.43 -0.11
N ILE A 221 0.81 15.02 -1.31
CA ILE A 221 0.08 16.17 -1.81
C ILE A 221 -0.93 15.68 -2.86
N CYS A 222 -2.21 15.76 -2.54
CA CYS A 222 -3.31 15.52 -3.47
C CYS A 222 -3.63 16.80 -4.26
N TYR A 223 -3.47 16.81 -5.59
CA TYR A 223 -3.62 18.05 -6.37
C TYR A 223 -5.03 18.31 -6.93
N SER A 224 -5.94 17.33 -6.98
CA SER A 224 -7.29 17.53 -7.57
C SER A 224 -8.12 18.69 -7.00
N PRO A 225 -8.00 19.08 -5.71
CA PRO A 225 -8.71 20.28 -5.21
C PRO A 225 -8.29 21.58 -5.90
N THR A 226 -7.15 21.58 -6.62
CA THR A 226 -6.66 22.74 -7.39
C THR A 226 -7.05 22.73 -8.87
N THR A 227 -7.58 21.61 -9.37
CA THR A 227 -7.96 21.42 -10.79
C THR A 227 -9.45 21.18 -11.01
N SER A 228 -10.22 20.87 -9.96
CA SER A 228 -11.68 20.66 -10.09
C SER A 228 -12.44 21.98 -10.25
N SER A 229 -13.31 22.04 -11.26
CA SER A 229 -14.07 23.25 -11.63
C SER A 229 -15.14 23.66 -10.62
N LYS A 230 -15.51 22.74 -9.72
CA LYS A 230 -16.38 23.00 -8.57
C LYS A 230 -15.54 22.81 -7.31
N PRO A 231 -15.68 23.66 -6.28
CA PRO A 231 -15.07 23.42 -4.97
C PRO A 231 -15.75 22.23 -4.29
N ILE A 232 -15.32 21.03 -4.66
CA ILE A 232 -15.67 19.76 -4.02
C ILE A 232 -15.00 19.78 -2.66
N LYS A 233 -15.80 19.96 -1.61
CA LYS A 233 -15.30 19.80 -0.25
C LYS A 233 -15.42 18.32 0.13
N THR A 234 -14.38 17.56 -0.17
CA THR A 234 -14.27 16.18 0.30
C THR A 234 -14.17 16.21 1.82
N THR A 235 -15.31 15.99 2.49
CA THR A 235 -15.35 16.01 3.95
C THR A 235 -14.86 14.65 4.45
N TYR A 236 -13.64 14.62 4.96
CA TYR A 236 -13.09 13.48 5.66
C TYR A 236 -13.61 13.46 7.10
N SER A 237 -14.17 12.33 7.52
CA SER A 237 -14.77 12.14 8.84
C SER A 237 -14.35 10.79 9.40
N ALA A 238 -14.15 10.71 10.71
CA ALA A 238 -14.04 9.45 11.44
C ALA A 238 -15.25 8.53 11.24
N TYR A 239 -16.41 9.12 10.89
CA TYR A 239 -17.73 8.49 10.91
C TYR A 239 -18.48 8.51 9.58
N THR A 240 -17.84 8.80 8.44
CA THR A 240 -18.45 8.60 7.11
C THR A 240 -17.37 8.27 6.08
N PHE A 241 -17.72 7.51 5.04
CA PHE A 241 -16.92 7.51 3.82
C PHE A 241 -16.78 8.94 3.28
N PRO A 242 -15.65 9.28 2.61
CA PRO A 242 -15.50 10.61 2.04
C PRO A 242 -16.57 10.86 0.98
N CYS A 243 -17.40 11.87 1.21
CA CYS A 243 -18.42 12.29 0.25
C CYS A 243 -17.95 13.56 -0.45
N ALA A 244 -17.97 13.54 -1.77
CA ALA A 244 -17.74 14.70 -2.62
C ALA A 244 -18.98 15.60 -2.59
N SER A 245 -19.15 16.41 -1.54
CA SER A 245 -20.22 17.41 -1.51
C SER A 245 -19.86 18.61 -2.38
N VAL A 246 -20.75 18.98 -3.29
CA VAL A 246 -20.68 20.27 -3.97
C VAL A 246 -21.07 21.30 -2.94
N SER A 247 -20.15 22.21 -2.60
CA SER A 247 -20.43 23.27 -1.63
C SER A 247 -21.55 24.18 -2.19
N SER A 248 -22.74 24.18 -1.57
CA SER A 248 -23.88 25.01 -1.99
C SER A 248 -23.68 26.52 -1.79
N SER A 249 -22.51 26.94 -1.33
CA SER A 249 -22.09 28.34 -1.36
C SER A 249 -21.87 28.77 -2.81
N ASN A 250 -22.77 29.60 -3.34
CA ASN A 250 -22.68 30.27 -4.65
C ASN A 250 -21.50 31.26 -4.78
N HIS A 251 -20.42 31.08 -4.02
CA HIS A 251 -19.26 31.96 -4.08
C HIS A 251 -18.38 31.56 -5.27
N PRO A 252 -18.22 32.39 -6.32
CA PRO A 252 -17.56 31.98 -7.58
C PRO A 252 -16.03 31.82 -7.47
N ASN A 253 -15.49 31.91 -6.27
CA ASN A 253 -14.07 32.15 -6.04
C ASN A 253 -13.36 30.83 -5.76
N HIS A 254 -12.58 30.35 -6.73
CA HIS A 254 -11.62 29.25 -6.58
C HIS A 254 -10.40 29.63 -5.69
N HIS A 255 -10.23 30.94 -5.43
CA HIS A 255 -9.13 31.52 -4.66
C HIS A 255 -8.91 31.00 -3.22
N PRO A 256 -9.91 30.67 -2.38
CA PRO A 256 -9.65 30.22 -1.02
C PRO A 256 -9.07 28.79 -1.00
N VAL A 257 -9.52 27.90 -1.88
CA VAL A 257 -9.01 26.52 -1.99
C VAL A 257 -7.54 26.54 -2.42
N LEU A 258 -7.20 27.29 -3.48
CA LEU A 258 -5.80 27.47 -3.90
C LEU A 258 -4.94 28.14 -2.82
N ARG A 259 -5.46 29.15 -2.12
CA ARG A 259 -4.73 29.83 -1.03
C ARG A 259 -4.41 28.84 0.09
N ASN A 260 -5.42 28.12 0.57
CA ASN A 260 -5.28 27.10 1.61
C ASN A 260 -4.26 26.04 1.22
N PHE A 261 -4.48 25.43 0.05
CA PHE A 261 -3.59 24.43 -0.53
C PHE A 261 -2.15 24.93 -0.60
N SER A 262 -1.93 26.13 -1.15
CA SER A 262 -0.58 26.69 -1.32
C SER A 262 0.13 26.98 0.00
N ALA A 263 -0.60 27.37 1.06
CA ALA A 263 -0.05 27.61 2.39
C ALA A 263 0.35 26.28 3.06
N CYS A 264 -0.58 25.34 3.14
CA CYS A 264 -0.36 24.03 3.76
C CYS A 264 0.69 23.19 3.00
N ALA A 265 0.70 23.24 1.65
CA ALA A 265 1.73 22.58 0.84
C ALA A 265 3.13 23.17 1.07
N LYS A 266 3.26 24.49 1.19
CA LYS A 266 4.56 25.14 1.49
C LYS A 266 5.05 24.78 2.88
N ASP A 267 4.17 24.70 3.88
CA ASP A 267 4.53 24.21 5.21
C ASP A 267 4.96 22.73 5.18
N LEU A 268 4.30 21.88 4.39
CA LEU A 268 4.70 20.48 4.21
C LEU A 268 6.07 20.36 3.53
N ILE A 269 6.33 21.12 2.46
CA ILE A 269 7.63 21.19 1.77
C ILE A 269 8.74 21.66 2.73
N ARG A 270 8.42 22.61 3.62
CA ARG A 270 9.34 23.13 4.64
C ARG A 270 9.73 22.05 5.67
N VAL A 271 8.76 21.32 6.23
CA VAL A 271 9.06 20.28 7.24
C VAL A 271 9.67 19.01 6.64
N THR A 272 9.38 18.68 5.38
CA THR A 272 9.97 17.54 4.65
C THR A 272 11.37 17.83 4.09
N ASN A 273 12.10 18.79 4.66
CA ASN A 273 13.43 19.21 4.21
C ASN A 273 13.51 19.46 2.69
N ARG A 274 12.64 20.35 2.18
CA ARG A 274 12.52 20.73 0.76
C ARG A 274 12.11 19.56 -0.16
N GLY A 275 11.18 18.72 0.33
CA GLY A 275 10.49 17.70 -0.45
C GLY A 275 11.08 16.29 -0.42
N LYS A 276 11.95 15.95 0.55
CA LYS A 276 12.39 14.57 0.77
C LYS A 276 11.17 13.70 1.10
N GLY A 277 10.98 12.60 0.38
CA GLY A 277 9.85 11.68 0.60
C GLY A 277 8.47 12.27 0.24
N LEU A 278 8.42 13.41 -0.44
CA LEU A 278 7.15 13.98 -0.90
C LEU A 278 6.64 13.21 -2.13
N ILE A 279 5.35 12.87 -2.16
CA ILE A 279 4.62 12.30 -3.30
C ILE A 279 3.58 13.34 -3.75
N ILE A 280 3.40 13.47 -5.07
CA ILE A 280 2.25 14.17 -5.66
C ILE A 280 1.34 13.13 -6.30
N SER A 281 0.04 13.20 -6.02
CA SER A 281 -0.98 12.27 -6.51
C SER A 281 -2.25 13.01 -6.89
N SER A 282 -3.09 12.42 -7.75
CA SER A 282 -4.26 13.14 -8.25
C SER A 282 -5.38 13.26 -7.23
N GLY A 283 -5.88 12.14 -6.70
CA GLY A 283 -7.19 12.11 -6.05
C GLY A 283 -8.33 12.45 -7.01
N ALA A 284 -8.13 12.28 -8.32
CA ALA A 284 -9.08 12.71 -9.35
C ALA A 284 -10.33 11.82 -9.39
N LEU A 285 -11.52 12.44 -9.31
CA LEU A 285 -12.80 11.74 -9.43
C LEU A 285 -13.19 11.56 -10.89
N ASN A 286 -12.77 12.49 -11.76
CA ASN A 286 -13.04 12.49 -13.20
C ASN A 286 -11.73 12.44 -14.00
N TRP A 287 -11.77 11.89 -15.22
CA TRP A 287 -10.57 11.77 -16.07
C TRP A 287 -9.96 13.14 -16.45
N ASN A 288 -10.78 14.18 -16.58
CA ASN A 288 -10.36 15.54 -16.94
C ASN A 288 -9.68 16.33 -15.79
N GLU A 289 -9.67 15.79 -14.57
CA GLU A 289 -8.94 16.36 -13.42
C GLU A 289 -7.47 15.91 -13.38
N LEU A 290 -7.13 14.83 -14.08
CA LEU A 290 -5.76 14.30 -14.22
C LEU A 290 -4.86 15.26 -15.02
N ARG A 291 -3.56 15.28 -14.72
CA ARG A 291 -2.53 16.09 -15.38
C ARG A 291 -1.31 15.24 -15.73
N SER A 292 -0.49 15.69 -16.69
CA SER A 292 0.74 14.97 -17.03
C SER A 292 1.76 15.08 -15.91
N ALA A 293 2.67 14.10 -15.81
CA ALA A 293 3.70 14.13 -14.78
C ALA A 293 4.65 15.35 -14.94
N ASP A 294 4.94 15.78 -16.16
CA ASP A 294 5.82 16.92 -16.38
C ASP A 294 5.13 18.27 -16.04
N ASP A 295 3.81 18.38 -16.25
CA ASP A 295 3.00 19.51 -15.74
C ASP A 295 3.00 19.55 -14.21
N LEU A 296 2.89 18.37 -13.56
CA LEU A 296 2.92 18.27 -12.10
C LEU A 296 4.31 18.58 -11.52
N ALA A 297 5.39 18.28 -12.24
CA ALA A 297 6.71 18.75 -11.88
C ALA A 297 6.79 20.29 -11.93
N ASN A 298 6.27 20.92 -12.99
CA ASN A 298 6.19 22.37 -13.09
C ASN A 298 5.34 23.01 -11.97
N PHE A 299 4.19 22.41 -11.65
CA PHE A 299 3.35 22.81 -10.51
C PHE A 299 4.10 22.70 -9.17
N ALA A 300 4.83 21.61 -8.95
CA ALA A 300 5.66 21.39 -7.76
C ALA A 300 6.76 22.46 -7.61
N ASN A 301 7.34 22.92 -8.71
CA ASN A 301 8.30 24.04 -8.70
C ASN A 301 7.64 25.36 -8.27
N VAL A 302 6.42 25.65 -8.73
CA VAL A 302 5.64 26.84 -8.31
C VAL A 302 5.32 26.82 -6.80
N LEU A 303 5.20 25.64 -6.20
CA LEU A 303 5.07 25.47 -4.74
C LEU A 303 6.38 25.69 -3.97
N GLY A 304 7.53 25.78 -4.64
CA GLY A 304 8.84 26.10 -4.04
C GLY A 304 9.82 24.93 -4.00
N LEU A 305 9.61 23.86 -4.77
CA LEU A 305 10.58 22.79 -4.96
C LEU A 305 11.59 23.15 -6.06
N SER A 306 12.77 22.52 -6.05
CA SER A 306 13.68 22.54 -7.19
C SER A 306 13.24 21.51 -8.24
N GLN A 307 13.62 21.73 -9.50
CA GLN A 307 13.30 20.87 -10.65
C GLN A 307 13.57 19.38 -10.37
N ASP A 308 14.74 19.06 -9.80
CA ASP A 308 15.11 17.69 -9.45
C ASP A 308 14.30 17.13 -8.27
N SER A 309 13.93 17.98 -7.29
CA SER A 309 13.06 17.56 -6.18
C SER A 309 11.64 17.28 -6.69
N ALA A 310 11.09 18.20 -7.46
CA ALA A 310 9.80 18.09 -8.15
C ALA A 310 9.70 16.79 -8.95
N ARG A 311 10.66 16.52 -9.85
CA ARG A 311 10.66 15.29 -10.67
C ARG A 311 10.79 14.02 -9.83
N ARG A 312 11.54 14.04 -8.72
CA ARG A 312 11.66 12.90 -7.79
C ARG A 312 10.34 12.58 -7.07
N THR A 313 9.46 13.55 -6.83
CA THR A 313 8.14 13.31 -6.20
C THR A 313 7.21 12.41 -7.03
N LEU A 314 7.43 12.34 -8.35
CA LEU A 314 6.60 11.58 -9.30
C LEU A 314 7.30 10.31 -9.82
N THR A 315 8.59 10.15 -9.53
CA THR A 315 9.45 9.08 -10.06
C THR A 315 10.10 8.27 -8.93
N SER A 316 11.14 8.81 -8.30
CA SER A 316 11.98 8.10 -7.34
C SER A 316 11.30 7.84 -5.99
N HIS A 317 10.58 8.81 -5.42
CA HIS A 317 9.91 8.60 -4.13
C HIS A 317 8.76 7.56 -4.25
N PRO A 318 7.82 7.66 -5.21
CA PRO A 318 6.77 6.65 -5.38
C PRO A 318 7.35 5.25 -5.65
N LYS A 319 8.39 5.15 -6.50
CA LYS A 319 9.07 3.88 -6.78
C LYS A 319 9.67 3.26 -5.51
N SER A 320 10.40 4.06 -4.72
CA SER A 320 11.01 3.57 -3.48
C SER A 320 9.98 3.07 -2.47
N ILE A 321 8.86 3.80 -2.33
CA ILE A 321 7.77 3.47 -1.41
C ILE A 321 7.02 2.21 -1.86
N VAL A 322 6.70 2.08 -3.16
CA VAL A 322 6.08 0.86 -3.72
C VAL A 322 7.00 -0.35 -3.57
N SER A 323 8.30 -0.22 -3.85
CA SER A 323 9.27 -1.32 -3.64
C SER A 323 9.40 -1.70 -2.16
N LYS A 324 9.38 -0.74 -1.24
CA LYS A 324 9.35 -0.99 0.21
C LYS A 324 8.12 -1.78 0.60
N ALA A 325 6.93 -1.31 0.24
CA ALA A 325 5.65 -1.89 0.64
C ALA A 325 5.46 -3.32 0.11
N ILE A 326 5.83 -3.57 -1.15
CA ILE A 326 5.83 -4.91 -1.74
C ILE A 326 6.78 -5.82 -0.97
N SER A 327 8.00 -5.36 -0.68
CA SER A 327 8.99 -6.13 0.09
C SER A 327 8.49 -6.46 1.51
N THR A 328 7.98 -5.49 2.27
CA THR A 328 7.56 -5.71 3.68
C THR A 328 6.30 -6.55 3.84
N ARG A 329 5.42 -6.60 2.83
CA ARG A 329 4.14 -7.33 2.90
C ARG A 329 4.16 -8.69 2.21
N GLN A 330 4.80 -8.78 1.04
CA GLN A 330 4.79 -10.00 0.21
C GLN A 330 5.98 -10.91 0.48
N THR A 331 7.06 -10.40 1.07
CA THR A 331 8.29 -11.17 1.33
C THR A 331 8.57 -11.28 2.83
N HIS A 332 9.10 -12.42 3.26
CA HIS A 332 9.51 -12.58 4.65
C HIS A 332 10.89 -11.93 4.86
N LYS A 333 10.92 -10.84 5.65
CA LYS A 333 12.15 -10.09 6.00
C LYS A 333 12.96 -9.59 4.79
N GLY A 334 12.30 -9.27 3.67
CA GLY A 334 12.96 -8.81 2.45
C GLY A 334 13.53 -9.91 1.56
N VAL A 335 13.38 -11.19 1.93
CA VAL A 335 13.90 -12.32 1.16
C VAL A 335 12.93 -12.70 0.05
N ILE A 336 13.32 -12.43 -1.20
CA ILE A 336 12.59 -12.83 -2.41
C ILE A 336 13.07 -14.24 -2.81
N SER A 337 12.14 -15.19 -2.98
CA SER A 337 12.43 -16.50 -3.54
C SER A 337 12.65 -16.44 -5.05
N ASN A 338 13.32 -17.44 -5.63
CA ASN A 338 13.50 -17.54 -7.08
C ASN A 338 12.14 -17.39 -7.82
N PRO A 339 12.08 -16.59 -8.91
CA PRO A 339 10.84 -16.38 -9.65
C PRO A 339 10.41 -17.69 -10.32
N VAL A 340 9.16 -18.09 -10.10
CA VAL A 340 8.54 -19.22 -10.81
C VAL A 340 7.98 -18.69 -12.12
N LEU A 341 8.53 -19.16 -13.25
CA LEU A 341 8.00 -18.85 -14.56
C LEU A 341 6.74 -19.69 -14.80
N ILE A 342 5.57 -19.04 -14.77
CA ILE A 342 4.30 -19.66 -15.16
C ILE A 342 4.16 -19.51 -16.67
N THR A 343 4.55 -20.53 -17.43
CA THR A 343 4.21 -20.64 -18.85
C THR A 343 2.73 -20.96 -18.97
N ILE A 344 1.96 -20.05 -19.56
CA ILE A 344 0.56 -20.30 -19.90
C ILE A 344 0.54 -21.24 -21.11
N THR A 345 0.34 -22.54 -20.87
CA THR A 345 0.07 -23.49 -21.93
C THR A 345 -1.35 -23.23 -22.45
N THR A 346 -1.47 -22.51 -23.55
CA THR A 346 -2.72 -22.44 -24.31
C THR A 346 -3.04 -23.84 -24.80
N GLN A 347 -3.99 -24.51 -24.16
CA GLN A 347 -4.58 -25.72 -24.72
C GLN A 347 -5.52 -25.28 -25.84
N GLU A 348 -5.02 -25.32 -27.07
CA GLU A 348 -5.86 -25.28 -28.26
C GLU A 348 -6.74 -26.53 -28.24
N THR A 349 -8.02 -26.37 -27.91
CA THR A 349 -9.01 -27.43 -28.03
C THR A 349 -9.18 -27.74 -29.50
N GLN A 350 -8.59 -28.84 -29.97
CA GLN A 350 -8.90 -29.39 -31.28
C GLN A 350 -10.32 -29.93 -31.25
N GLU A 351 -11.22 -29.29 -32.00
CA GLU A 351 -12.54 -29.83 -32.30
C GLU A 351 -12.36 -31.03 -33.25
N THR A 352 -12.55 -32.24 -32.73
CA THR A 352 -12.54 -33.44 -33.56
C THR A 352 -13.87 -33.56 -34.30
N GLU A 353 -13.86 -33.31 -35.62
CA GLU A 353 -15.01 -33.63 -36.48
C GLU A 353 -15.28 -35.15 -36.46
N GLU A 354 -16.49 -35.56 -36.06
CA GLU A 354 -16.96 -36.93 -36.29
C GLU A 354 -17.24 -37.14 -37.79
N LYS A 355 -16.64 -38.18 -38.38
CA LYS A 355 -17.12 -38.76 -39.63
C LYS A 355 -17.39 -40.25 -39.46
N THR A 356 -18.55 -40.64 -39.96
CA THR A 356 -19.12 -42.00 -39.93
C THR A 356 -18.63 -42.82 -41.13
N GLU A 357 -19.07 -44.09 -41.22
CA GLU A 357 -18.77 -45.09 -42.27
C GLU A 357 -17.38 -45.76 -42.15
N ASP A 358 -17.20 -47.08 -42.34
CA ASP A 358 -18.18 -48.19 -42.35
C ASP A 358 -17.46 -49.54 -42.06
N GLN A 359 -18.21 -50.62 -41.78
CA GLN A 359 -17.62 -51.94 -41.48
C GLN A 359 -17.19 -52.75 -42.72
N LYS A 360 -16.07 -53.49 -42.61
CA LYS A 360 -15.85 -54.79 -43.29
C LYS A 360 -14.75 -55.65 -42.64
N THR A 361 -14.74 -56.94 -42.97
CA THR A 361 -14.24 -58.06 -42.15
C THR A 361 -12.86 -58.65 -42.54
N GLU A 362 -12.40 -59.56 -41.67
CA GLU A 362 -11.56 -60.76 -41.90
C GLU A 362 -10.02 -60.76 -41.65
N ASP A 363 -9.68 -61.54 -40.60
CA ASP A 363 -8.72 -62.66 -40.54
C ASP A 363 -7.17 -62.51 -40.49
N GLN A 364 -6.69 -62.86 -39.27
CA GLN A 364 -5.69 -63.91 -38.95
C GLN A 364 -4.15 -63.71 -39.08
N ASN A 365 -3.50 -64.28 -38.06
CA ASN A 365 -2.14 -64.87 -37.98
C ASN A 365 -0.90 -63.99 -37.67
N ASP A 366 -0.47 -64.11 -36.40
CA ASP A 366 0.92 -64.15 -35.90
C ASP A 366 1.75 -65.29 -36.57
N PRO A 367 3.12 -65.41 -36.43
CA PRO A 367 3.93 -64.88 -35.32
C PRO A 367 5.36 -64.32 -35.64
N SER A 368 5.98 -63.80 -34.56
CA SER A 368 7.42 -63.83 -34.21
C SER A 368 8.37 -62.72 -34.72
N SER A 369 8.94 -61.96 -33.76
CA SER A 369 10.39 -62.04 -33.45
C SER A 369 10.78 -61.25 -32.18
N SER A 370 11.70 -61.85 -31.45
CA SER A 370 12.30 -61.47 -30.16
C SER A 370 13.12 -60.17 -30.12
N ILE A 371 13.10 -59.45 -28.98
CA ILE A 371 14.22 -59.30 -28.00
C ILE A 371 13.85 -58.21 -26.94
N PRO A 372 14.06 -58.44 -25.63
CA PRO A 372 13.76 -57.45 -24.60
C PRO A 372 14.96 -56.54 -24.30
N ASN A 373 14.70 -55.34 -23.76
CA ASN A 373 15.70 -54.67 -22.93
C ASN A 373 15.06 -53.88 -21.77
N SER A 374 15.48 -54.22 -20.56
CA SER A 374 15.07 -53.56 -19.33
C SER A 374 16.25 -52.75 -18.80
N LEU A 375 16.05 -51.46 -18.52
CA LEU A 375 17.02 -50.68 -17.75
C LEU A 375 16.34 -49.96 -16.58
N LYS A 376 16.92 -50.19 -15.40
CA LYS A 376 16.40 -49.76 -14.11
C LYS A 376 16.67 -48.27 -13.90
N ARG A 377 15.69 -47.64 -13.26
CA ARG A 377 15.82 -46.40 -12.47
C ARG A 377 17.12 -46.40 -11.65
N LEU A 378 17.94 -45.36 -11.81
CA LEU A 378 19.02 -45.00 -10.89
C LEU A 378 18.76 -43.59 -10.35
N ASN A 379 18.76 -43.45 -9.03
CA ASN A 379 18.63 -42.16 -8.35
C ASN A 379 19.99 -41.44 -8.32
N PRO A 380 20.06 -40.11 -8.49
CA PRO A 380 21.29 -39.35 -8.21
C PRO A 380 21.55 -39.27 -6.69
N PRO A 381 22.83 -39.25 -6.25
CA PRO A 381 23.18 -39.24 -4.82
C PRO A 381 23.05 -37.86 -4.17
N SER A 382 22.79 -37.87 -2.86
CA SER A 382 22.75 -36.67 -2.00
C SER A 382 24.14 -36.07 -1.77
N PRO A 383 24.31 -34.73 -1.73
CA PRO A 383 25.58 -34.09 -1.41
C PRO A 383 25.88 -34.08 0.10
N SER A 384 27.08 -34.52 0.46
CA SER A 384 27.65 -34.47 1.81
C SER A 384 28.13 -33.06 2.19
N PRO A 385 28.21 -32.68 3.48
CA PRO A 385 28.70 -31.37 3.91
C PRO A 385 30.22 -31.21 3.76
N PRO A 386 30.74 -29.98 3.56
CA PRO A 386 32.17 -29.73 3.39
C PRO A 386 32.95 -29.83 4.71
N LEU A 387 34.12 -30.46 4.64
CA LEU A 387 35.07 -30.62 5.75
C LEU A 387 35.82 -29.32 6.06
N THR A 388 35.86 -28.98 7.34
CA THR A 388 36.75 -27.96 7.92
C THR A 388 38.22 -28.39 7.78
N LYS A 389 39.09 -27.47 7.31
CA LYS A 389 40.55 -27.59 7.48
C LYS A 389 41.03 -26.68 8.60
N SER A 390 41.70 -27.28 9.57
CA SER A 390 42.38 -26.63 10.68
C SER A 390 43.67 -25.97 10.22
N ILE A 391 43.99 -24.81 10.83
CA ILE A 391 45.34 -24.22 10.83
C ILE A 391 45.65 -23.89 12.29
N HIS A 392 46.76 -24.43 12.80
CA HIS A 392 47.34 -24.11 14.10
C HIS A 392 48.85 -23.78 13.92
N PRO A 393 49.50 -23.13 14.89
CA PRO A 393 50.52 -22.11 14.62
C PRO A 393 51.94 -22.52 15.04
N ASP A 394 52.93 -21.68 14.73
CA ASP A 394 54.13 -21.37 15.53
C ASP A 394 55.06 -20.40 14.76
N PRO A 395 56.11 -19.79 15.37
CA PRO A 395 56.25 -19.35 16.76
C PRO A 395 56.78 -17.89 16.88
N THR A 396 56.81 -17.33 18.09
CA THR A 396 57.49 -16.04 18.41
C THR A 396 58.90 -16.22 18.97
N PRO A 397 59.76 -15.19 18.89
CA PRO A 397 60.78 -14.97 19.92
C PRO A 397 60.85 -13.53 20.49
N ASN A 398 60.87 -13.48 21.83
CA ASN A 398 61.58 -12.54 22.71
C ASN A 398 61.20 -11.04 22.82
N GLN A 399 60.70 -10.68 24.02
CA GLN A 399 61.04 -9.42 24.71
C GLN A 399 62.41 -9.55 25.42
N PRO A 400 62.91 -8.48 26.10
CA PRO A 400 62.78 -8.52 27.57
C PRO A 400 62.58 -7.17 28.32
N ASN A 401 61.78 -7.23 29.41
CA ASN A 401 61.96 -6.57 30.74
C ASN A 401 61.82 -5.03 30.91
N GLN A 402 61.56 -4.40 32.09
CA GLN A 402 60.96 -4.70 33.44
C GLN A 402 60.89 -3.36 34.26
N THR A 403 60.04 -3.08 35.28
CA THR A 403 58.72 -3.64 35.70
C THR A 403 57.72 -2.59 36.30
N PRO A 404 57.71 -2.12 37.58
CA PRO A 404 56.41 -1.77 38.21
C PRO A 404 56.31 -0.49 39.08
N ASN A 405 55.07 -0.12 39.47
CA ASN A 405 54.71 0.17 40.89
C ASN A 405 53.19 0.32 41.15
N ASP A 406 52.72 -0.51 42.09
CA ASP A 406 51.77 -0.29 43.19
C ASP A 406 50.40 0.44 43.09
N ARG A 407 49.39 -0.31 43.57
CA ARG A 407 48.10 0.07 44.19
C ARG A 407 48.33 0.61 45.63
N PRO A 408 47.39 1.31 46.34
CA PRO A 408 46.01 0.80 46.55
C PRO A 408 44.84 1.77 46.92
N ASN A 409 43.65 1.15 46.99
CA ASN A 409 42.37 1.56 47.60
C ASN A 409 42.36 2.61 48.72
N LYS A 410 41.25 3.38 48.81
CA LYS A 410 40.47 3.52 50.07
C LYS A 410 39.00 3.90 49.87
N LYS A 411 38.22 3.75 50.95
CA LYS A 411 36.74 3.73 51.03
C LYS A 411 36.13 4.99 51.69
N GLN A 412 34.83 5.21 51.40
CA GLN A 412 33.74 5.62 52.32
C GLN A 412 33.55 7.09 52.79
N LYS A 413 32.28 7.34 53.20
CA LYS A 413 31.70 8.43 54.03
C LYS A 413 31.42 9.78 53.34
N LYS A 414 30.34 10.53 53.67
CA LYS A 414 29.05 10.22 54.36
C LYS A 414 28.07 11.42 54.21
N GLU A 415 26.80 11.21 54.57
CA GLU A 415 25.85 12.20 55.15
C GLU A 415 25.27 13.37 54.31
N THR A 416 24.04 13.15 53.83
CA THR A 416 22.82 13.93 54.16
C THR A 416 22.94 15.27 54.90
N ARG A 417 22.26 16.31 54.36
CA ARG A 417 21.32 17.13 55.14
C ARG A 417 20.20 17.73 54.27
N SER A 418 19.15 18.22 54.91
CA SER A 418 17.82 18.47 54.33
C SER A 418 17.27 19.87 54.65
N LYS A 419 16.17 20.25 53.97
CA LYS A 419 15.37 21.48 54.13
C LYS A 419 16.06 22.75 53.56
N LEU A 420 15.35 23.65 52.86
CA LEU A 420 14.16 24.37 53.32
C LEU A 420 13.09 24.60 52.22
N ASN A 421 11.90 25.00 52.68
CA ASN A 421 10.80 25.49 51.85
C ASN A 421 11.10 26.92 51.34
N LEU A 422 10.75 27.22 50.08
CA LEU A 422 9.62 28.10 49.72
C LEU A 422 9.16 27.80 48.29
#